data_AF-A0A8T4XR52-F1
#
_entry.id   AF-A0A8T4XR52-F1
#
_cell.length_a   1.000
_cell.length_b   1.000
_cell.length_c   1.000
_cell.angle_alpha   90.00
_cell.angle_beta   90.00
_cell.angle_gamma   90.00
#
_symmetry.space_group_name_H-M   'P 1'
#
loop_
_entity.id
_entity.type
_entity.pdbx_description
1 polymer ?
#
loop_
_entity_poly.entity_id
_entity_poly.type
_entity_poly.pdbx_seq_one_letter_code
_entity_poly.pdbx_strand_id
1 'polypeptide(L)'
;MIEEALIPPFAIHGMGFSEFHRQILPMDFSIIGTAHSHPSIRDLNSFYGRIMLIMAYPYDSQESLAVFDAKGKLLNYEIVDYDENSCNSNILECSY
;
A
#
# COMPACT_ATOMS: atom_id res chain seq x y z
N MET A 1 -3.73 8.11 -8.78
CA MET A 1 -4.61 6.95 -8.51
C MET A 1 -3.71 5.76 -8.20
N ILE A 2 -4.12 4.91 -7.28
CA ILE A 2 -3.42 3.66 -6.93
C ILE A 2 -4.38 2.55 -7.31
N GLU A 3 -3.95 1.66 -8.19
CA GLU A 3 -4.83 0.67 -8.81
C GLU A 3 -4.52 -0.75 -8.32
N GLU A 4 -3.28 -0.99 -7.92
CA GLU A 4 -2.80 -2.32 -7.54
C GLU A 4 -2.03 -2.33 -6.21
N ALA A 5 -2.03 -3.50 -5.57
CA ALA A 5 -1.20 -3.80 -4.42
C ALA A 5 -0.47 -5.13 -4.66
N LEU A 6 0.84 -5.13 -4.44
CA LEU A 6 1.70 -6.29 -4.65
C LEU A 6 2.14 -6.88 -3.32
N ILE A 7 2.10 -8.21 -3.21
CA ILE A 7 2.67 -8.92 -2.06
C ILE A 7 4.12 -9.31 -2.42
N PRO A 8 5.14 -8.77 -1.73
CA PRO A 8 6.52 -9.04 -2.09
C PRO A 8 6.90 -10.50 -1.79
N PRO A 9 7.72 -11.13 -2.66
CA PRO A 9 8.25 -12.46 -2.38
C PRO A 9 9.20 -12.42 -1.17
N PHE A 10 9.29 -13.54 -0.44
CA PHE A 10 10.15 -13.69 0.75
C PHE A 10 9.81 -12.76 1.92
N ALA A 11 8.54 -12.39 2.09
CA ALA A 11 8.11 -11.71 3.30
C ALA A 11 8.37 -12.59 4.55
N ILE A 12 8.96 -11.97 5.56
CA ILE A 12 9.30 -12.52 6.87
C ILE A 12 8.17 -12.11 7.81
N HIS A 13 7.56 -13.09 8.47
CA HIS A 13 6.43 -12.85 9.36
C HIS A 13 6.72 -13.46 10.72
N GLY A 14 6.20 -12.83 11.77
CA GLY A 14 6.24 -13.34 13.13
C GLY A 14 5.04 -12.84 13.93
N MET A 15 5.05 -13.12 15.23
CA MET A 15 4.02 -12.59 16.11
C MET A 15 4.14 -11.07 16.19
N GLY A 16 3.17 -10.36 15.61
CA GLY A 16 3.09 -8.89 15.64
C GLY A 16 3.90 -8.15 14.58
N PHE A 17 4.47 -8.84 13.59
CA PHE A 17 5.15 -8.16 12.47
C PHE A 17 5.10 -8.94 11.15
N SER A 18 5.15 -8.19 10.05
CA SER A 18 5.41 -8.67 8.70
C SER A 18 6.37 -7.67 8.06
N GLU A 19 7.50 -8.16 7.58
CA GLU A 19 8.56 -7.36 6.97
C GLU A 19 9.02 -8.03 5.67
N PHE A 20 9.66 -7.28 4.78
CA PHE A 20 10.32 -7.85 3.62
C PHE A 20 11.64 -7.12 3.37
N HIS A 21 12.57 -7.80 2.71
CA HIS A 21 13.89 -7.25 2.48
C HIS A 21 13.89 -6.28 1.29
N ARG A 22 13.79 -4.98 1.57
CA ARG A 22 13.74 -3.90 0.55
C ARG A 22 14.90 -3.94 -0.46
N GLN A 23 16.09 -4.39 -0.06
CA GLN A 23 17.26 -4.42 -0.96
C GLN A 23 17.15 -5.47 -2.07
N ILE A 24 16.17 -6.38 -1.98
CA ILE A 24 15.91 -7.41 -3.00
C ILE A 24 14.76 -6.98 -3.92
N LEU A 25 14.05 -5.90 -3.59
CA LEU A 25 13.03 -5.38 -4.49
C LEU A 25 13.69 -4.78 -5.74
N PRO A 26 13.14 -5.07 -6.94
CA PRO A 26 13.60 -4.40 -8.15
C PRO A 26 13.41 -2.88 -8.00
N MET A 27 14.33 -2.10 -8.57
CA MET A 27 14.18 -0.66 -8.67
C MET A 27 13.06 -0.36 -9.67
N ASP A 28 11.84 -0.28 -9.16
CA ASP A 28 10.65 0.04 -9.93
C ASP A 28 10.01 1.32 -9.39
N PHE A 29 9.98 2.35 -10.24
CA PHE A 29 9.40 3.66 -9.91
C PHE A 29 7.87 3.68 -10.02
N SER A 30 7.25 2.62 -10.57
CA SER A 30 5.81 2.41 -10.49
C SER A 30 5.36 2.16 -9.04
N ILE A 31 6.23 1.60 -8.20
CA ILE A 31 5.96 1.37 -6.78
C ILE A 31 6.01 2.69 -6.03
N ILE A 32 4.83 3.20 -5.71
CA ILE A 32 4.68 4.50 -5.05
C ILE A 32 4.80 4.45 -3.52
N GLY A 33 4.82 3.27 -2.88
CA GLY A 33 4.74 3.18 -1.43
C GLY A 33 4.67 1.77 -0.85
N THR A 34 4.44 1.69 0.45
CA THR A 34 4.19 0.44 1.19
C THR A 34 2.94 0.52 2.04
N ALA A 35 2.26 -0.61 2.24
CA ALA A 35 1.08 -0.74 3.08
C ALA A 35 1.31 -1.78 4.18
N HIS A 36 0.98 -1.46 5.43
CA HIS A 36 1.14 -2.37 6.59
C HIS A 36 -0.06 -2.29 7.54
N SER A 37 -0.36 -3.38 8.25
CA SER A 37 -1.55 -3.49 9.12
C SER A 37 -1.29 -3.22 10.61
N HIS A 38 -0.04 -2.95 10.99
CA HIS A 38 0.29 -2.72 12.39
C HIS A 38 1.31 -1.59 12.52
N PRO A 39 0.98 -0.49 13.22
CA PRO A 39 1.91 0.59 13.46
C PRO A 39 3.03 0.10 14.38
N SER A 40 4.19 -0.16 13.81
CA SER A 40 5.42 -0.41 14.56
C SER A 40 6.31 0.84 14.50
N ILE A 41 7.06 1.12 15.58
CA ILE A 41 8.07 2.21 15.57
C ILE A 41 9.10 2.02 14.44
N ARG A 42 9.25 0.78 13.96
CA ARG A 42 10.16 0.40 12.88
C ARG A 42 9.63 0.80 11.49
N ASP A 43 8.35 1.13 11.35
CA ASP A 43 7.73 1.47 10.06
C ASP A 43 8.31 2.76 9.46
N LEU A 44 8.57 3.77 10.28
CA LEU A 44 9.25 5.01 9.86
C LEU A 44 10.67 4.74 9.34
N ASN A 45 11.37 3.75 9.89
CA ASN A 45 12.69 3.33 9.43
C ASN A 45 12.60 2.36 8.22
N SER A 46 11.40 1.84 7.92
CA SER A 46 11.13 0.91 6.83
C SER A 46 10.46 1.57 5.61
N PHE A 47 10.33 2.90 5.60
CA PHE A 47 9.72 3.64 4.51
C PHE A 47 10.35 3.31 3.14
N TYR A 48 9.51 3.05 2.14
CA TYR A 48 9.92 2.78 0.76
C TYR A 48 8.91 3.45 -0.19
N GLY A 49 9.40 4.17 -1.20
CA GLY A 49 8.55 4.90 -2.15
C GLY A 49 8.29 6.36 -1.74
N ARG A 50 7.06 6.82 -1.94
CA ARG A 50 6.59 8.21 -1.72
C ARG A 50 5.53 8.31 -0.62
N ILE A 51 4.78 7.25 -0.37
CA ILE A 51 3.78 7.17 0.68
C ILE A 51 3.92 5.89 1.50
N MET A 52 3.42 5.93 2.73
CA MET A 52 3.27 4.76 3.59
C MET A 52 1.83 4.73 4.12
N LEU A 53 1.14 3.64 3.86
CA LEU A 53 -0.23 3.40 4.31
C LEU A 53 -0.19 2.47 5.52
N ILE A 54 -0.86 2.87 6.60
CA ILE A 54 -1.01 2.06 7.81
C ILE A 54 -2.50 1.87 8.04
N MET A 55 -2.93 0.60 8.10
CA MET A 55 -4.27 0.25 8.54
C MET A 55 -4.19 -0.38 9.92
N ALA A 56 -4.93 0.11 10.90
CA ALA A 56 -4.90 -0.44 12.26
C ALA A 56 -6.19 -1.19 12.57
N TYR A 57 -6.12 -2.15 13.52
CA TYR A 57 -7.32 -2.76 14.09
C TYR A 57 -8.25 -1.66 14.63
N PRO A 58 -9.58 -1.70 14.38
CA PRO A 58 -10.39 -2.86 13.95
C PRO A 58 -10.55 -3.10 12.44
N TYR A 59 -9.87 -2.34 11.57
CA TYR A 59 -9.92 -2.51 10.10
C TYR A 59 -11.32 -2.34 9.48
N ASP A 60 -12.22 -1.63 10.15
CA ASP A 60 -13.65 -1.58 9.78
C ASP A 60 -14.06 -0.30 9.04
N SER A 61 -13.17 0.69 8.97
CA SER A 61 -13.49 2.05 8.54
C SER A 61 -12.28 2.79 7.98
N GLN A 62 -12.52 3.88 7.24
CA GLN A 62 -11.45 4.81 6.84
C GLN A 62 -10.71 5.42 8.03
N GLU A 63 -11.35 5.52 9.19
CA GLU A 63 -10.68 6.00 10.42
C GLU A 63 -9.59 5.03 10.89
N SER A 64 -9.70 3.76 10.52
CA SER A 64 -8.66 2.76 10.73
C SER A 64 -7.49 2.89 9.74
N LEU A 65 -7.54 3.81 8.79
CA LEU A 65 -6.57 3.96 7.71
C LEU A 65 -5.90 5.34 7.73
N ALA A 66 -4.57 5.35 7.79
CA ALA A 66 -3.78 6.57 7.74
C ALA A 66 -2.67 6.46 6.66
N VAL A 67 -2.43 7.56 5.95
CA VAL A 67 -1.39 7.66 4.92
C VAL A 67 -0.37 8.72 5.34
N PHE A 68 0.91 8.39 5.20
CA PHE A 68 2.03 9.23 5.62
C PHE A 68 3.02 9.45 4.48
N ASP A 69 3.69 10.60 4.48
CA ASP A 69 4.86 10.84 3.63
C ASP A 69 6.16 10.27 4.25
N ALA A 70 7.27 10.42 3.52
CA ALA A 70 8.60 9.98 3.96
C ALA A 70 9.10 10.65 5.25
N LYS A 71 8.46 11.73 5.69
CA LYS A 71 8.78 12.47 6.91
C LYS A 71 7.82 12.12 8.05
N GLY A 72 6.91 11.17 7.85
CA GLY A 72 5.89 10.80 8.83
C GLY A 72 4.74 11.81 8.94
N LYS A 73 4.57 12.71 7.96
CA LYS A 73 3.45 13.65 7.94
C LYS A 73 2.21 12.99 7.36
N LEU A 74 1.07 13.15 8.03
CA LEU A 74 -0.23 12.72 7.53
C LEU A 74 -0.57 13.36 6.18
N LEU A 75 -1.07 12.53 5.27
CA LEU A 75 -1.53 12.90 3.94
C LEU A 75 -3.05 12.69 3.84
N ASN A 76 -3.73 13.61 3.17
CA ASN A 76 -5.13 13.43 2.79
C ASN A 76 -5.21 12.46 1.62
N TYR A 77 -6.24 11.63 1.60
CA TYR A 77 -6.54 10.70 0.52
C TYR A 77 -8.04 10.64 0.27
N GLU A 78 -8.42 10.09 -0.87
CA GLU A 78 -9.79 9.84 -1.26
C GLU A 78 -9.87 8.40 -1.78
N ILE A 79 -10.92 7.67 -1.39
CA ILE A 79 -11.24 6.38 -1.97
C ILE A 79 -12.13 6.64 -3.17
N VAL A 80 -11.65 6.25 -4.34
CA VAL A 80 -12.39 6.32 -5.60
C VAL A 80 -12.95 4.94 -5.91
N ASP A 81 -14.26 4.84 -6.06
CA ASP A 81 -14.91 3.60 -6.50
C ASP A 81 -14.56 3.33 -7.97
N TYR A 82 -14.25 2.07 -8.27
CA TYR A 82 -14.04 1.64 -9.65
C TYR A 82 -15.40 1.40 -10.31
N ASP A 83 -15.74 2.19 -11.33
CA ASP A 83 -16.97 1.97 -12.10
C ASP A 83 -16.71 0.88 -13.16
N GLU A 84 -17.20 -0.34 -12.90
CA GLU A 84 -17.10 -1.48 -13.83
C GLU A 84 -17.73 -1.20 -15.21
N ASN A 85 -18.60 -0.18 -15.32
CA ASN A 85 -19.25 0.18 -16.59
C ASN A 85 -18.36 1.01 -17.54
N SER A 86 -17.10 1.29 -17.16
CA SER A 86 -16.13 1.95 -18.04
C SER A 86 -15.40 0.98 -19.01
N CYS A 87 -15.61 -0.35 -18.91
CA CYS A 87 -15.08 -1.28 -19.92
C CYS A 87 -15.93 -1.18 -21.21
N ASN A 88 -15.46 -0.38 -22.18
CA ASN A 88 -16.00 -0.37 -23.54
C ASN A 88 -15.85 -1.78 -24.16
N SER A 89 -16.94 -2.36 -24.65
CA SER A 89 -17.04 -3.70 -25.24
C SER A 89 -16.20 -3.95 -26.51
N ASN A 90 -15.35 -3.00 -26.91
CA ASN A 90 -14.48 -3.08 -28.08
C ASN A 90 -12.99 -3.31 -27.74
N ILE A 91 -12.62 -3.37 -26.46
CA ILE A 91 -11.23 -3.64 -26.06
C ILE A 91 -11.26 -4.77 -25.01
N LEU A 92 -10.78 -5.95 -25.41
CA LEU A 92 -10.62 -7.15 -24.58
C LEU A 92 -9.43 -7.02 -23.62
N GLU A 93 -9.35 -5.93 -22.85
CA GLU A 93 -8.37 -5.79 -21.77
C GLU A 93 -9.03 -5.06 -20.60
N CYS A 94 -9.85 -5.78 -19.84
CA CYS A 94 -9.98 -5.48 -18.41
C CYS A 94 -8.87 -6.32 -17.75
N SER A 95 -7.70 -5.71 -17.56
CA SER A 95 -6.52 -6.36 -16.97
C SER A 95 -6.74 -6.56 -15.46
N TYR A 96 -6.39 -7.77 -14.99
CA TYR A 96 -6.57 -8.30 -13.63
C TYR A 96 -5.85 -7.53 -12.53
#